data_AF-A0A6J0DHN5-F1
#
_entry.id   AF-A0A6J0DHN5-F1
#
_cell.length_a   1.000
_cell.length_b   1.000
_cell.length_c   1.000
_cell.angle_alpha   90.00
_cell.angle_beta   90.00
_cell.angle_gamma   90.00
#
_symmetry.space_group_name_H-M   'P 1'
#
loop_
_entity.id
_entity.type
_entity.pdbx_description
1 polymer ?
#
loop_
_entity_poly.entity_id
_entity_poly.type
_entity_poly.pdbx_seq_one_letter_code
_entity_poly.pdbx_strand_id
1 'polypeptide(L)'
;MLVFLVDLSVKGYLVGRAQLQEHRWLLAYLVVLAVSVVDWTVSLSLACEEPLRVRRSLRPFFLMQNSSMMKKTLKCIRWSLPEMASVGLLLTIHLCLFTIIGMLVFTIGETDEAQDKERLAYFQNLPQALMSLLLLLTTSNNPDVMIPAYIKNRAYALFFITFTLIGSLFLMNLLTAIIYSQFRGYLMKSLQTSLFRRRLGARAAYEVLARDTPEAVGVNPEDFLRVLQKTQLSEIHKQAIMQKVLSYEGRPMLADEFQKLFDEVDKGVIKERPPKPQYQSPFLQSAQFLFSHCYFDYLGSLIALGNLVCICVFLVLDSDLMPGQRDDFVLGILNDVFVLYYLLELLLKVFALGLRGYLSYPSNVFDGVLTIILLVLEISTLAVYRLPHSGWMPKQYGPLSLWDMTRLVNTLIVFRFLRIIPNVKPMAVVASTILGLIQNLRAFGGILLVVYYVFAIIGINLFRGIIVPPGNSSLVPNNSSARCGSFEQLDYWSNNFDDFAAALITLWNVMVVNNWQVILDAYQRYSGPWSVVYFVLWWLVSSVIWINLSLAVLLENFLHRWDPQNHKQLLVGAHQNTYQMSVELMFRDILEEPKEEELMEKLHTHPYLKLCR
;
A
#
# COMPACT_ATOMS: atom_id res chain seq x y z
N MET A 1 -11.95 -0.06 -23.61
CA MET A 1 -13.44 -0.11 -23.66
C MET A 1 -13.95 -1.38 -24.31
N LEU A 2 -13.53 -1.72 -25.54
CA LEU A 2 -13.98 -2.95 -26.21
C LEU A 2 -13.75 -4.23 -25.38
N VAL A 3 -12.57 -4.38 -24.78
CA VAL A 3 -12.27 -5.52 -23.90
C VAL A 3 -13.22 -5.60 -22.68
N PHE A 4 -13.61 -4.45 -22.12
CA PHE A 4 -14.56 -4.41 -20.99
C PHE A 4 -15.99 -4.75 -21.42
N LEU A 5 -16.39 -4.38 -22.63
CA LEU A 5 -17.67 -4.81 -23.20
C LEU A 5 -17.69 -6.32 -23.42
N VAL A 6 -16.62 -6.90 -23.95
CA VAL A 6 -16.50 -8.36 -24.10
C VAL A 6 -16.54 -9.07 -22.74
N ASP A 7 -15.80 -8.56 -21.75
CA ASP A 7 -15.81 -9.09 -20.38
C ASP A 7 -17.22 -9.06 -19.76
N LEU A 8 -17.95 -7.95 -19.90
CA LEU A 8 -19.33 -7.85 -19.42
C LEU A 8 -20.25 -8.83 -20.15
N SER A 9 -20.13 -8.95 -21.47
CA SER A 9 -20.94 -9.87 -22.28
C SER A 9 -20.72 -11.32 -21.89
N VAL A 10 -19.46 -11.74 -21.71
CA VAL A 10 -19.11 -13.11 -21.28
C VAL A 10 -19.65 -13.38 -19.87
N LYS A 11 -19.48 -12.45 -18.93
CA LYS A 11 -20.02 -12.58 -17.56
C LYS A 11 -21.55 -12.63 -17.56
N GLY A 12 -22.21 -11.80 -18.37
CA GLY A 12 -23.66 -11.80 -18.51
C GLY A 12 -24.19 -13.10 -19.11
N TYR A 13 -23.47 -13.69 -20.06
CA TYR A 13 -23.80 -14.98 -20.65
C TYR A 13 -23.67 -16.14 -19.65
N LEU A 14 -22.57 -16.18 -18.88
CA LEU A 14 -22.28 -17.26 -17.93
C LEU A 14 -23.19 -17.27 -16.69
N VAL A 15 -23.55 -16.09 -16.19
CA VAL A 15 -24.35 -15.95 -14.95
C VAL A 15 -25.86 -16.08 -15.23
N GLY A 16 -26.28 -15.80 -16.46
CA GLY A 16 -27.69 -15.81 -16.84
C GLY A 16 -28.40 -14.48 -16.53
N ARG A 17 -29.47 -14.22 -17.30
CA ARG A 17 -30.12 -12.90 -17.37
C ARG A 17 -30.82 -12.47 -16.06
N ALA A 18 -31.45 -13.40 -15.35
CA ALA A 18 -32.14 -13.11 -14.09
C ALA A 18 -31.15 -12.70 -12.99
N GLN A 19 -30.05 -13.44 -12.86
CA GLN A 19 -29.03 -13.18 -11.84
C GLN A 19 -28.16 -11.94 -12.20
N LEU A 20 -28.04 -11.60 -13.48
CA LEU A 20 -27.43 -10.34 -13.92
C LEU A 20 -28.19 -9.10 -13.41
N GLN A 21 -29.53 -9.14 -13.42
CA GLN A 21 -30.37 -8.04 -12.95
C GLN A 21 -30.32 -7.88 -11.42
N GLU A 22 -30.16 -8.99 -10.70
CA GLU A 22 -30.04 -8.99 -9.24
C GLU A 22 -28.66 -8.48 -8.77
N HIS A 23 -27.60 -8.78 -9.55
CA HIS A 23 -26.23 -8.46 -9.16
C HIS A 23 -25.86 -6.99 -9.41
N ARG A 24 -26.06 -6.14 -8.40
CA ARG A 24 -25.84 -4.67 -8.44
C ARG A 24 -24.51 -4.22 -9.05
N TRP A 25 -23.41 -4.96 -8.84
CA TRP A 25 -22.10 -4.60 -9.42
C TRP A 25 -22.03 -4.79 -10.94
N LEU A 26 -22.75 -5.76 -11.50
CA LEU A 26 -22.77 -5.97 -12.95
C LEU A 26 -23.69 -4.94 -13.61
N LEU A 27 -24.79 -4.58 -12.96
CA LEU A 27 -25.65 -3.48 -13.39
C LEU A 27 -24.90 -2.13 -13.37
N ALA A 28 -24.18 -1.83 -12.29
CA ALA A 28 -23.32 -0.64 -12.23
C ALA A 28 -22.23 -0.66 -13.32
N TYR A 29 -21.67 -1.83 -13.64
CA TYR A 29 -20.69 -1.98 -14.72
C TYR A 29 -21.27 -1.68 -16.10
N LEU A 30 -22.49 -2.13 -16.37
CA LEU A 30 -23.24 -1.77 -17.58
C LEU A 30 -23.48 -0.26 -17.66
N VAL A 31 -23.95 0.37 -16.58
CA VAL A 31 -24.22 1.83 -16.55
C VAL A 31 -22.94 2.62 -16.79
N VAL A 32 -21.85 2.29 -16.09
CA VAL A 32 -20.56 2.97 -16.25
C VAL A 32 -20.02 2.83 -17.68
N LEU A 33 -20.14 1.65 -18.29
CA LEU A 33 -19.76 1.45 -19.68
C LEU A 33 -20.61 2.28 -20.62
N ALA A 34 -21.94 2.27 -20.46
CA ALA A 34 -22.85 3.06 -21.29
C ALA A 34 -22.53 4.56 -21.23
N VAL A 35 -22.39 5.13 -20.02
CA VAL A 35 -22.03 6.54 -19.83
C VAL A 35 -20.67 6.85 -20.46
N SER A 36 -19.70 5.95 -20.32
CA SER A 36 -18.36 6.16 -20.89
C SER A 36 -18.32 6.09 -22.43
N VAL A 37 -19.21 5.30 -23.05
CA VAL A 37 -19.36 5.24 -24.51
C VAL A 37 -20.05 6.51 -25.01
N VAL A 38 -21.11 6.96 -24.34
CA VAL A 38 -21.81 8.21 -24.70
C VAL A 38 -20.84 9.40 -24.62
N ASP A 39 -20.14 9.58 -23.51
CA ASP A 39 -19.13 10.64 -23.33
C ASP A 39 -18.01 10.54 -24.38
N TRP A 40 -17.58 9.33 -24.75
CA TRP A 40 -16.60 9.15 -25.82
C TRP A 40 -17.13 9.59 -27.19
N THR A 41 -18.39 9.26 -27.53
CA THR A 41 -19.01 9.71 -28.78
C THR A 41 -19.20 11.23 -28.82
N VAL A 42 -19.54 11.85 -27.69
CA VAL A 42 -19.69 13.31 -27.56
C VAL A 42 -18.34 14.00 -27.73
N SER A 43 -17.28 13.55 -27.04
CA SER A 43 -15.96 14.17 -27.25
C SER A 43 -15.44 13.99 -28.69
N LEU A 44 -15.81 12.88 -29.36
CA LEU A 44 -15.41 12.63 -30.74
C LEU A 44 -16.15 13.56 -31.71
N SER A 45 -17.44 13.81 -31.50
CA SER A 45 -18.22 14.74 -32.32
C SER A 45 -17.77 16.19 -32.15
N LEU A 46 -17.27 16.55 -30.96
CA LEU A 46 -16.74 17.88 -30.62
C LEU A 46 -15.23 18.04 -30.93
N ALA A 47 -14.62 17.17 -31.73
CA ALA A 47 -13.20 17.22 -32.10
C ALA A 47 -12.23 17.40 -30.90
N CYS A 48 -12.57 16.81 -29.74
CA CYS A 48 -11.82 16.90 -28.48
C CYS A 48 -11.76 18.29 -27.79
N GLU A 49 -12.59 19.26 -28.20
CA GLU A 49 -12.66 20.60 -27.58
C GLU A 49 -13.45 20.63 -26.25
N GLU A 50 -13.94 19.48 -25.79
CA GLU A 50 -14.66 19.37 -24.53
C GLU A 50 -13.73 19.57 -23.30
N PRO A 51 -13.99 20.58 -22.46
CA PRO A 51 -13.14 20.89 -21.31
C PRO A 51 -13.26 19.85 -20.19
N LEU A 52 -14.46 19.30 -19.97
CA LEU A 52 -14.75 18.36 -18.89
C LEU A 52 -15.08 16.97 -19.45
N ARG A 53 -14.29 15.96 -19.08
CA ARG A 53 -14.46 14.58 -19.59
C ARG A 53 -14.93 13.66 -18.48
N VAL A 54 -16.24 13.42 -18.39
CA VAL A 54 -16.87 12.65 -17.29
C VAL A 54 -16.34 11.21 -17.26
N ARG A 55 -16.02 10.63 -18.42
CA ARG A 55 -15.48 9.25 -18.50
C ARG A 55 -14.21 9.04 -17.67
N ARG A 56 -13.43 10.09 -17.39
CA ARG A 56 -12.18 9.96 -16.61
C ARG A 56 -12.49 9.53 -15.19
N SER A 57 -13.39 10.24 -14.51
CA SER A 57 -13.78 9.98 -13.11
C SER A 57 -14.36 8.58 -12.89
N LEU A 58 -14.93 7.96 -13.93
CA LEU A 58 -15.50 6.62 -13.88
C LEU A 58 -14.48 5.48 -14.06
N ARG A 59 -13.27 5.74 -14.57
CA ARG A 59 -12.26 4.70 -14.84
C ARG A 59 -11.87 3.86 -13.62
N PRO A 60 -11.72 4.41 -12.40
CA PRO A 60 -11.39 3.62 -11.21
C PRO A 60 -12.41 2.53 -10.90
N PHE A 61 -13.66 2.67 -11.37
CA PHE A 61 -14.67 1.63 -11.23
C PHE A 61 -14.25 0.31 -11.87
N PHE A 62 -13.51 0.32 -12.98
CA PHE A 62 -13.03 -0.90 -13.64
C PHE A 62 -12.03 -1.67 -12.77
N LEU A 63 -11.17 -0.96 -12.02
CA LEU A 63 -10.26 -1.57 -11.07
C LEU A 63 -11.03 -2.20 -9.90
N MET A 64 -12.00 -1.47 -9.33
CA MET A 64 -12.86 -1.96 -8.25
C MET A 64 -13.70 -3.17 -8.67
N GLN A 65 -14.19 -3.18 -9.92
CA GLN A 65 -15.05 -4.25 -10.43
C GLN A 65 -14.31 -5.58 -10.55
N ASN A 66 -13.02 -5.56 -10.91
CA ASN A 66 -12.23 -6.78 -11.08
C ASN A 66 -11.73 -7.35 -9.73
N SER A 67 -11.48 -6.49 -8.74
CA SER A 67 -10.92 -6.93 -7.45
C SER A 67 -12.01 -7.33 -6.44
N SER A 68 -12.10 -8.62 -6.14
CA SER A 68 -13.00 -9.14 -5.09
C SER A 68 -12.62 -8.64 -3.69
N MET A 69 -11.33 -8.48 -3.43
CA MET A 69 -10.82 -7.99 -2.14
C MET A 69 -11.17 -6.52 -1.92
N MET A 70 -11.07 -5.67 -2.95
CA MET A 70 -11.48 -4.26 -2.86
C MET A 70 -12.98 -4.11 -2.61
N LYS A 71 -13.82 -4.99 -3.18
CA LYS A 71 -15.26 -5.01 -2.91
C LYS A 71 -15.56 -5.38 -1.46
N LYS A 72 -14.83 -6.37 -0.92
CA LYS A 72 -14.96 -6.76 0.49
C LYS A 72 -14.59 -5.59 1.40
N THR A 73 -13.44 -4.95 1.18
CA THR A 73 -12.95 -3.83 1.99
C THR A 73 -13.83 -2.59 1.88
N LEU A 74 -14.33 -2.23 0.69
CA LEU A 74 -15.29 -1.13 0.53
C LEU A 74 -16.61 -1.42 1.26
N LYS A 75 -17.07 -2.67 1.24
CA LYS A 75 -18.23 -3.08 2.03
C LYS A 75 -17.94 -2.93 3.53
N CYS A 76 -16.74 -3.27 4.02
CA CYS A 76 -16.33 -3.01 5.41
C CYS A 76 -16.49 -1.53 5.77
N ILE A 77 -15.88 -0.65 4.97
CA ILE A 77 -15.85 0.81 5.21
C ILE A 77 -17.27 1.37 5.23
N ARG A 78 -18.14 0.90 4.33
CA ARG A 78 -19.55 1.32 4.31
C ARG A 78 -20.28 0.94 5.60
N TRP A 79 -20.01 -0.22 6.18
CA TRP A 79 -20.65 -0.67 7.41
C TRP A 79 -20.09 0.03 8.65
N SER A 80 -18.83 0.45 8.65
CA SER A 80 -18.25 1.23 9.76
C SER A 80 -18.64 2.70 9.73
N LEU A 81 -19.09 3.23 8.58
CA LEU A 81 -19.43 4.65 8.39
C LEU A 81 -20.44 5.21 9.42
N PRO A 82 -21.52 4.51 9.82
CA PRO A 82 -22.50 5.05 10.79
C PRO A 82 -21.88 5.28 12.17
N GLU A 83 -21.03 4.36 12.63
CA GLU A 83 -20.31 4.50 13.91
C GLU A 83 -19.26 5.60 13.85
N MET A 84 -18.59 5.76 12.71
CA MET A 84 -17.67 6.86 12.48
C MET A 84 -18.40 8.22 12.45
N ALA A 85 -19.63 8.24 11.94
CA ALA A 85 -20.44 9.44 11.89
C ALA A 85 -20.89 9.90 13.29
N SER A 86 -21.12 8.98 14.25
CA SER A 86 -21.48 9.37 15.63
C SER A 86 -20.34 10.10 16.34
N VAL A 87 -19.10 9.64 16.16
CA VAL A 87 -17.89 10.31 16.68
C VAL A 87 -17.61 11.60 15.91
N GLY A 88 -17.79 11.60 14.59
CA GLY A 88 -17.69 12.79 13.77
C GLY A 88 -18.68 13.89 14.18
N LEU A 89 -19.88 13.50 14.61
CA LEU A 89 -20.87 14.42 15.18
C LEU A 89 -20.37 15.01 16.51
N LEU A 90 -19.84 14.17 17.41
CA LEU A 90 -19.25 14.64 18.67
C LEU A 90 -18.09 15.61 18.42
N LEU A 91 -17.24 15.33 17.43
CA LEU A 91 -16.16 16.22 17.01
C LEU A 91 -16.67 17.55 16.45
N THR A 92 -17.74 17.51 15.65
CA THR A 92 -18.40 18.71 15.12
C THR A 92 -18.97 19.56 16.25
N ILE A 93 -19.63 18.94 17.23
CA ILE A 93 -20.14 19.63 18.42
C ILE A 93 -18.99 20.27 19.20
N HIS A 94 -17.89 19.56 19.42
CA HIS A 94 -16.70 20.09 20.07
C HIS A 94 -16.14 21.32 19.34
N LEU A 95 -15.98 21.25 18.02
CA LEU A 95 -15.53 22.36 17.19
C LEU A 95 -16.48 23.56 17.28
N CYS A 96 -17.78 23.36 17.12
CA CYS A 96 -18.77 24.44 17.18
C CYS A 96 -18.79 25.10 18.57
N LEU A 97 -18.80 24.32 19.65
CA LEU A 97 -18.83 24.82 21.03
C LEU A 97 -17.58 25.66 21.35
N PHE A 98 -16.39 25.16 21.03
CA PHE A 98 -15.15 25.92 21.25
C PHE A 98 -15.01 27.10 20.29
N THR A 99 -15.61 27.07 19.10
CA THR A 99 -15.67 28.24 18.23
C THR A 99 -16.50 29.35 18.86
N ILE A 100 -17.68 29.02 19.41
CA ILE A 100 -18.54 30.00 20.08
C ILE A 100 -17.85 30.55 21.33
N ILE A 101 -17.28 29.67 22.18
CA ILE A 101 -16.55 30.10 23.37
C ILE A 101 -15.33 30.94 22.99
N GLY A 102 -14.54 30.53 22.00
CA GLY A 102 -13.37 31.26 21.53
C GLY A 102 -13.74 32.65 21.00
N MET A 103 -14.79 32.76 20.21
CA MET A 103 -15.30 34.06 19.78
C MET A 103 -15.73 34.90 20.99
N LEU A 104 -16.43 34.37 21.99
CA LEU A 104 -16.81 35.15 23.18
C LEU A 104 -15.60 35.59 24.02
N VAL A 105 -14.64 34.69 24.28
CA VAL A 105 -13.47 34.97 25.12
C VAL A 105 -12.54 36.00 24.45
N PHE A 106 -12.34 35.90 23.13
CA PHE A 106 -11.40 36.75 22.39
C PHE A 106 -12.05 37.99 21.73
N THR A 107 -13.37 38.21 21.91
CA THR A 107 -14.06 39.44 21.47
C THR A 107 -14.24 40.48 22.58
N ILE A 108 -14.14 40.10 23.86
CA ILE A 108 -14.34 41.01 25.00
C ILE A 108 -13.07 41.84 25.24
N GLY A 109 -12.98 42.98 24.57
CA GLY A 109 -11.87 43.93 24.67
C GLY A 109 -12.05 45.14 23.75
N GLU A 110 -13.14 45.90 23.92
CA GLU A 110 -13.54 47.00 23.03
C GLU A 110 -12.73 48.30 23.16
N THR A 111 -11.66 48.37 23.96
CA THR A 111 -11.03 49.68 24.24
C THR A 111 -9.84 50.07 23.39
N ASP A 112 -9.20 49.18 22.61
CA ASP A 112 -8.04 49.58 21.77
C ASP A 112 -7.99 48.84 20.42
N GLU A 113 -8.59 49.46 19.39
CA GLU A 113 -8.65 48.95 18.00
C GLU A 113 -7.27 48.68 17.35
N ALA A 114 -6.18 49.20 17.93
CA ALA A 114 -4.82 49.09 17.37
C ALA A 114 -4.00 47.89 17.89
N GLN A 115 -4.44 47.20 18.96
CA GLN A 115 -3.59 46.21 19.66
C GLN A 115 -4.04 44.74 19.54
N ASP A 116 -5.23 44.48 19.00
CA ASP A 116 -5.84 43.14 18.99
C ASP A 116 -5.52 42.32 17.74
N LYS A 117 -4.21 42.10 17.51
CA LYS A 117 -3.69 41.29 16.38
C LYS A 117 -4.30 39.87 16.30
N GLU A 118 -4.74 39.32 17.44
CA GLU A 118 -5.38 38.00 17.51
C GLU A 118 -6.81 37.99 16.95
N ARG A 119 -7.63 38.93 17.44
CA ARG A 119 -9.00 39.12 16.98
C ARG A 119 -8.97 39.30 15.48
N LEU A 120 -8.06 40.14 14.98
CA LEU A 120 -7.89 40.42 13.56
C LEU A 120 -7.40 39.23 12.71
N ALA A 121 -6.66 38.27 13.28
CA ALA A 121 -6.04 37.20 12.51
C ALA A 121 -6.85 35.89 12.49
N TYR A 122 -7.47 35.50 13.60
CA TYR A 122 -8.01 34.13 13.74
C TYR A 122 -9.49 34.08 14.15
N PHE A 123 -9.95 34.96 15.05
CA PHE A 123 -11.28 34.88 15.65
C PHE A 123 -12.24 36.01 15.23
N GLN A 124 -12.02 36.63 14.06
CA GLN A 124 -12.88 37.73 13.56
C GLN A 124 -14.31 37.29 13.29
N ASN A 125 -14.46 36.17 12.56
CA ASN A 125 -15.72 35.72 11.99
C ASN A 125 -15.92 34.23 12.27
N LEU A 126 -17.18 33.78 12.33
CA LEU A 126 -17.51 32.38 12.59
C LEU A 126 -16.78 31.40 11.65
N PRO A 127 -16.74 31.59 10.31
CA PRO A 127 -16.03 30.67 9.42
C PRO A 127 -14.51 30.66 9.66
N GLN A 128 -13.91 31.81 9.93
CA GLN A 128 -12.46 31.94 10.15
C GLN A 128 -12.04 31.35 11.51
N ALA A 129 -12.85 31.57 12.55
CA ALA A 129 -12.66 30.96 13.85
C ALA A 129 -12.81 29.43 13.79
N LEU A 130 -13.85 28.95 13.09
CA LEU A 130 -14.06 27.52 12.88
C LEU A 130 -12.89 26.89 12.13
N MET A 131 -12.40 27.53 11.08
CA MET A 131 -11.23 27.06 10.32
C MET A 131 -9.95 27.08 11.16
N SER A 132 -9.72 28.14 11.93
CA SER A 132 -8.54 28.25 12.81
C SER A 132 -8.52 27.13 13.87
N LEU A 133 -9.69 26.79 14.43
CA LEU A 133 -9.82 25.67 15.38
C LEU A 133 -9.78 24.31 14.68
N LEU A 134 -10.27 24.18 13.44
CA LEU A 134 -10.11 22.95 12.65
C LEU A 134 -8.64 22.68 12.34
N LEU A 135 -7.87 23.72 11.99
CA LEU A 135 -6.41 23.62 11.79
C LEU A 135 -5.67 23.28 13.09
N LEU A 136 -6.17 23.79 14.23
CA LEU A 136 -5.63 23.47 15.55
C LEU A 136 -5.98 22.04 15.99
N LEU A 137 -7.14 21.51 15.59
CA LEU A 137 -7.51 20.13 15.85
C LEU A 137 -6.47 19.15 15.24
N THR A 138 -5.93 19.51 14.08
CA THR A 138 -4.83 18.78 13.43
C THR A 138 -3.44 19.24 13.89
N THR A 139 -3.36 20.18 14.84
CA THR A 139 -2.13 20.77 15.37
C THR A 139 -1.21 21.41 14.31
N SER A 140 -1.75 21.81 13.15
CA SER A 140 -0.93 22.34 12.05
C SER A 140 -0.50 23.79 12.26
N ASN A 141 -1.24 24.54 13.09
CA ASN A 141 -1.04 25.96 13.35
C ASN A 141 -0.63 26.23 14.81
N ASN A 142 -0.21 25.19 15.53
CA ASN A 142 0.36 25.28 16.87
C ASN A 142 1.87 25.52 16.74
N PRO A 143 2.47 26.58 17.34
CA PRO A 143 1.91 27.50 18.35
C PRO A 143 1.27 28.80 17.83
N ASP A 144 1.32 29.08 16.53
CA ASP A 144 0.98 30.38 15.93
C ASP A 144 -0.41 30.94 16.28
N VAL A 145 -1.41 30.07 16.43
CA VAL A 145 -2.77 30.48 16.79
C VAL A 145 -2.90 30.96 18.24
N MET A 146 -2.06 30.45 19.16
CA MET A 146 -2.17 30.77 20.59
C MET A 146 -1.32 31.98 21.01
N ILE A 147 -0.23 32.26 20.29
CA ILE A 147 0.79 33.23 20.71
C ILE A 147 0.19 34.62 21.00
N PRO A 148 -0.68 35.18 20.13
CA PRO A 148 -1.26 36.49 20.39
C PRO A 148 -2.05 36.57 21.72
N ALA A 149 -2.88 35.56 22.03
CA ALA A 149 -3.59 35.46 23.31
C ALA A 149 -2.63 35.29 24.48
N TYR A 150 -1.65 34.40 24.31
CA TYR A 150 -0.72 34.03 25.36
C TYR A 150 0.13 35.21 25.84
N ILE A 151 0.51 36.10 24.91
CA ILE A 151 1.25 37.33 25.25
C ILE A 151 0.40 38.28 26.09
N LYS A 152 -0.92 38.36 25.83
CA LYS A 152 -1.84 39.19 26.63
C LYS A 152 -2.03 38.63 28.04
N ASN A 153 -2.34 37.35 28.14
CA ASN A 153 -2.50 36.67 29.43
C ASN A 153 -2.15 35.19 29.30
N ARG A 154 -1.23 34.73 30.16
CA ARG A 154 -0.82 33.32 30.22
C ARG A 154 -1.99 32.36 30.50
N ALA A 155 -3.06 32.84 31.14
CA ALA A 155 -4.25 32.04 31.41
C ALA A 155 -4.98 31.57 30.13
N TYR A 156 -4.91 32.33 29.02
CA TYR A 156 -5.54 31.93 27.76
C TYR A 156 -4.92 30.67 27.15
N ALA A 157 -3.70 30.28 27.54
CA ALA A 157 -3.14 28.98 27.14
C ALA A 157 -4.02 27.80 27.59
N LEU A 158 -4.74 27.93 28.71
CA LEU A 158 -5.63 26.87 29.20
C LEU A 158 -6.72 26.54 28.18
N PHE A 159 -7.26 27.54 27.47
CA PHE A 159 -8.27 27.32 26.42
C PHE A 159 -7.73 26.42 25.30
N PHE A 160 -6.57 26.76 24.74
CA PHE A 160 -5.97 26.00 23.63
C PHE A 160 -5.46 24.62 24.06
N ILE A 161 -4.93 24.49 25.28
CA ILE A 161 -4.50 23.20 25.84
C ILE A 161 -5.71 22.29 26.04
N THR A 162 -6.80 22.78 26.66
CA THR A 162 -8.02 22.00 26.86
C THR A 162 -8.66 21.59 25.54
N PHE A 163 -8.71 22.50 24.56
CA PHE A 163 -9.19 22.19 23.21
C PHE A 163 -8.37 21.06 22.57
N THR A 164 -7.04 21.16 22.58
CA THR A 164 -6.16 20.18 21.94
C THR A 164 -6.20 18.82 22.64
N LEU A 165 -6.28 18.81 23.98
CA LEU A 165 -6.38 17.59 24.78
C LEU A 165 -7.68 16.84 24.49
N ILE A 166 -8.82 17.55 24.43
CA ILE A 166 -10.11 16.95 24.13
C ILE A 166 -10.21 16.54 22.66
N GLY A 167 -9.94 17.47 21.74
CA GLY A 167 -10.09 17.25 20.31
C GLY A 167 -9.07 16.27 19.73
N SER A 168 -7.78 16.61 19.81
CA SER A 168 -6.73 15.83 19.16
C SER A 168 -6.41 14.55 19.92
N LEU A 169 -6.20 14.61 21.24
CA LEU A 169 -5.76 13.42 21.99
C LEU A 169 -6.89 12.45 22.34
N PHE A 170 -8.08 12.94 22.74
CA PHE A 170 -9.19 12.04 23.05
C PHE A 170 -10.03 11.69 21.82
N LEU A 171 -10.64 12.68 21.14
CA LEU A 171 -11.61 12.39 20.07
C LEU A 171 -10.97 11.75 18.83
N MET A 172 -9.81 12.22 18.36
CA MET A 172 -9.18 11.61 17.18
C MET A 172 -8.67 10.19 17.48
N ASN A 173 -8.08 9.94 18.65
CA ASN A 173 -7.65 8.58 19.02
C ASN A 173 -8.83 7.64 19.31
N LEU A 174 -9.93 8.14 19.89
CA LEU A 174 -11.17 7.40 20.05
C LEU A 174 -11.75 6.99 18.68
N LEU A 175 -11.72 7.90 17.71
CA LEU A 175 -12.13 7.60 16.34
C LEU A 175 -11.28 6.47 15.75
N THR A 176 -9.95 6.52 15.92
CA THR A 176 -9.05 5.43 15.50
C THR A 176 -9.42 4.09 16.15
N ALA A 177 -9.72 4.09 17.45
CA ALA A 177 -10.12 2.88 18.18
C ALA A 177 -11.45 2.30 17.68
N ILE A 178 -12.44 3.16 17.39
CA ILE A 178 -13.75 2.73 16.86
C ILE A 178 -13.60 2.17 15.45
N ILE A 179 -12.82 2.83 14.58
CA ILE A 179 -12.49 2.33 13.24
C ILE A 179 -11.85 0.95 13.34
N TYR A 180 -10.87 0.78 14.23
CA TYR A 180 -10.19 -0.51 14.45
C TYR A 180 -11.16 -1.60 14.91
N SER A 181 -11.98 -1.33 15.93
CA SER A 181 -12.93 -2.31 16.49
C SER A 181 -13.95 -2.78 15.44
N GLN A 182 -14.56 -1.84 14.72
CA GLN A 182 -15.56 -2.15 13.69
C GLN A 182 -14.94 -2.88 12.49
N PHE A 183 -13.75 -2.44 12.07
CA PHE A 183 -13.03 -3.08 10.97
C PHE A 183 -12.65 -4.53 11.32
N ARG A 184 -12.12 -4.77 12.53
CA ARG A 184 -11.75 -6.12 13.02
C ARG A 184 -12.95 -7.05 13.06
N GLY A 185 -14.07 -6.61 13.64
CA GLY A 185 -15.31 -7.40 13.70
C GLY A 185 -15.80 -7.83 12.32
N TYR A 186 -15.76 -6.92 11.34
CA TYR A 186 -16.15 -7.27 9.97
C TYR A 186 -15.12 -8.17 9.27
N LEU A 187 -13.81 -7.94 9.46
CA LEU A 187 -12.76 -8.78 8.88
C LEU A 187 -12.97 -10.24 9.28
N MET A 188 -13.25 -10.49 10.56
CA MET A 188 -13.59 -11.83 11.06
C MET A 188 -14.81 -12.42 10.36
N LYS A 189 -15.91 -11.67 10.29
CA LYS A 189 -17.13 -12.12 9.59
C LYS A 189 -16.90 -12.42 8.10
N SER A 190 -16.05 -11.64 7.44
CA SER A 190 -15.67 -11.83 6.04
C SER A 190 -14.85 -13.10 5.84
N LEU A 191 -13.92 -13.40 6.76
CA LEU A 191 -13.13 -14.64 6.74
C LEU A 191 -14.00 -15.86 7.04
N GLN A 192 -14.90 -15.77 8.02
CA GLN A 192 -15.88 -16.82 8.33
C GLN A 192 -16.79 -17.10 7.13
N THR A 193 -17.22 -16.06 6.41
CA THR A 193 -17.98 -16.23 5.16
C THR A 193 -17.16 -16.91 4.06
N SER A 194 -15.84 -16.65 3.99
CA SER A 194 -14.93 -17.29 3.02
C SER A 194 -14.81 -18.78 3.32
N LEU A 195 -14.52 -19.13 4.58
CA LEU A 195 -14.47 -20.52 5.04
C LEU A 195 -15.80 -21.24 4.82
N PHE A 196 -16.91 -20.59 5.19
CA PHE A 196 -18.25 -21.13 4.99
C PHE A 196 -18.51 -21.47 3.51
N ARG A 197 -18.15 -20.58 2.57
CA ARG A 197 -18.31 -20.84 1.12
C ARG A 197 -17.46 -22.02 0.66
N ARG A 198 -16.25 -22.14 1.18
CA ARG A 198 -15.35 -23.25 0.86
C ARG A 198 -15.89 -24.58 1.39
N ARG A 199 -16.34 -24.62 2.65
CA ARG A 199 -16.96 -25.83 3.24
C ARG A 199 -18.25 -26.20 2.50
N LEU A 200 -19.10 -25.22 2.16
CA LEU A 200 -20.30 -25.43 1.36
C LEU A 200 -19.99 -26.01 -0.02
N GLY A 201 -18.97 -25.50 -0.71
CA GLY A 201 -18.54 -26.00 -2.01
C GLY A 201 -17.99 -27.43 -1.94
N ALA A 202 -17.18 -27.73 -0.92
CA ALA A 202 -16.68 -29.09 -0.67
C ALA A 202 -17.83 -30.06 -0.38
N ARG A 203 -18.80 -29.65 0.46
CA ARG A 203 -19.97 -30.47 0.76
C ARG A 203 -20.87 -30.68 -0.45
N ALA A 204 -21.11 -29.65 -1.27
CA ALA A 204 -21.85 -29.79 -2.51
C ALA A 204 -21.19 -30.79 -3.48
N ALA A 205 -19.84 -30.77 -3.57
CA ALA A 205 -19.09 -31.71 -4.38
C ALA A 205 -19.22 -33.15 -3.84
N TYR A 206 -19.20 -33.33 -2.51
CA TYR A 206 -19.43 -34.63 -1.88
C TYR A 206 -20.80 -35.21 -2.23
N GLU A 207 -21.87 -34.43 -2.07
CA GLU A 207 -23.25 -34.87 -2.32
C GLU A 207 -23.47 -35.28 -3.80
N VAL A 208 -22.82 -34.59 -4.73
CA VAL A 208 -22.90 -34.95 -6.16
C VAL A 208 -22.12 -36.23 -6.45
N LEU A 209 -20.93 -36.38 -5.89
CA LEU A 209 -20.08 -37.56 -6.12
C LEU A 209 -20.63 -38.81 -5.44
N ALA A 210 -21.21 -38.68 -4.25
CA ALA A 210 -21.84 -39.79 -3.54
C ALA A 210 -23.10 -40.30 -4.27
N ARG A 211 -23.75 -39.44 -5.08
CA ARG A 211 -24.95 -39.79 -5.85
C ARG A 211 -24.67 -40.69 -7.04
N ASP A 212 -23.51 -40.57 -7.67
CA ASP A 212 -23.12 -41.40 -8.81
C ASP A 212 -22.81 -42.85 -8.40
N THR A 213 -22.64 -43.13 -7.10
CA THR A 213 -22.32 -44.45 -6.54
C THR A 213 -23.39 -44.92 -5.55
N PRO A 214 -24.54 -45.46 -6.02
CA PRO A 214 -25.68 -45.82 -5.16
C PRO A 214 -25.45 -47.02 -4.23
N GLU A 215 -24.37 -47.79 -4.41
CA GLU A 215 -24.12 -49.05 -3.66
C GLU A 215 -23.36 -48.85 -2.34
N ALA A 216 -22.77 -47.66 -2.10
CA ALA A 216 -22.00 -47.37 -0.89
C ALA A 216 -22.32 -45.97 -0.34
N VAL A 217 -22.47 -45.86 0.99
CA VAL A 217 -22.61 -44.55 1.67
C VAL A 217 -21.23 -43.91 1.72
N GLY A 218 -20.91 -43.11 0.69
CA GLY A 218 -19.67 -42.34 0.63
C GLY A 218 -19.12 -42.20 -0.78
N VAL A 219 -18.05 -41.41 -0.92
CA VAL A 219 -17.42 -41.14 -2.21
C VAL A 219 -16.33 -42.17 -2.47
N ASN A 220 -16.39 -42.84 -3.62
CA ASN A 220 -15.34 -43.76 -4.06
C ASN A 220 -14.01 -43.00 -4.33
N PRO A 221 -12.87 -43.50 -3.83
CA PRO A 221 -11.58 -42.83 -3.99
C PRO A 221 -11.16 -42.70 -5.46
N GLU A 222 -11.45 -43.69 -6.30
CA GLU A 222 -11.08 -43.68 -7.72
C GLU A 222 -11.78 -42.57 -8.50
N ASP A 223 -13.07 -42.34 -8.24
CA ASP A 223 -13.85 -41.29 -8.89
C ASP A 223 -13.37 -39.91 -8.45
N PHE A 224 -13.04 -39.76 -7.17
CA PHE A 224 -12.43 -38.52 -6.68
C PHE A 224 -11.06 -38.26 -7.30
N LEU A 225 -10.21 -39.28 -7.48
CA LEU A 225 -8.91 -39.14 -8.14
C LEU A 225 -9.04 -38.70 -9.61
N ARG A 226 -10.04 -39.21 -10.34
CA ARG A 226 -10.34 -38.75 -11.72
C ARG A 226 -10.74 -37.28 -11.76
N VAL A 227 -11.52 -36.82 -10.78
CA VAL A 227 -11.89 -35.40 -10.66
C VAL A 227 -10.66 -34.56 -10.30
N LEU A 228 -9.86 -35.00 -9.33
CA LEU A 228 -8.66 -34.29 -8.86
C LEU A 228 -7.67 -34.05 -10.01
N GLN A 229 -7.48 -35.02 -10.91
CA GLN A 229 -6.62 -34.88 -12.09
C GLN A 229 -7.06 -33.75 -13.02
N LYS A 230 -8.37 -33.53 -13.16
CA LYS A 230 -8.94 -32.47 -14.01
C LYS A 230 -8.87 -31.07 -13.37
N THR A 231 -8.58 -30.98 -12.08
CA THR A 231 -8.52 -29.69 -11.38
C THR A 231 -7.25 -28.90 -11.66
N GLN A 232 -7.34 -27.56 -11.63
CA GLN A 232 -6.20 -26.65 -11.72
C GLN A 232 -5.58 -26.39 -10.33
N LEU A 233 -5.14 -27.44 -9.64
CA LEU A 233 -4.30 -27.30 -8.44
C LEU A 233 -2.81 -27.37 -8.77
N SER A 234 -1.98 -26.77 -7.92
CA SER A 234 -0.53 -26.99 -7.96
C SER A 234 -0.23 -28.48 -7.75
N GLU A 235 0.66 -29.04 -8.55
CA GLU A 235 0.99 -30.48 -8.56
C GLU A 235 1.38 -31.01 -7.18
N ILE A 236 1.99 -30.18 -6.35
CA ILE A 236 2.39 -30.60 -5.00
C ILE A 236 1.18 -30.84 -4.09
N HIS A 237 0.17 -29.98 -4.17
CA HIS A 237 -1.07 -30.15 -3.39
C HIS A 237 -1.88 -31.32 -3.95
N LYS A 238 -1.89 -31.53 -5.28
CA LYS A 238 -2.50 -32.71 -5.90
C LYS A 238 -1.87 -33.99 -5.39
N GLN A 239 -0.54 -34.05 -5.34
CA GLN A 239 0.19 -35.22 -4.83
C GLN A 239 -0.08 -35.47 -3.34
N ALA A 240 -0.10 -34.43 -2.51
CA ALA A 240 -0.42 -34.56 -1.08
C ALA A 240 -1.85 -35.07 -0.85
N ILE A 241 -2.83 -34.52 -1.57
CA ILE A 241 -4.22 -34.98 -1.50
C ILE A 241 -4.32 -36.42 -2.02
N MET A 242 -3.64 -36.75 -3.14
CA MET A 242 -3.65 -38.09 -3.71
C MET A 242 -3.05 -39.12 -2.75
N GLN A 243 -1.94 -38.82 -2.09
CA GLN A 243 -1.35 -39.69 -1.07
C GLN A 243 -2.31 -39.92 0.11
N LYS A 244 -2.99 -38.86 0.56
CA LYS A 244 -3.98 -38.95 1.64
C LYS A 244 -5.20 -39.76 1.23
N VAL A 245 -5.67 -39.62 -0.01
CA VAL A 245 -6.76 -40.42 -0.58
C VAL A 245 -6.37 -41.91 -0.64
N LEU A 246 -5.14 -42.20 -1.09
CA LEU A 246 -4.62 -43.57 -1.16
C LEU A 246 -4.46 -44.22 0.22
N SER A 247 -4.26 -43.43 1.28
CA SER A 247 -4.17 -43.95 2.66
C SER A 247 -5.49 -44.51 3.20
N TYR A 248 -6.63 -44.22 2.56
CA TYR A 248 -7.94 -44.75 2.96
C TYR A 248 -8.21 -46.19 2.48
N GLU A 249 -7.22 -46.89 1.91
CA GLU A 249 -7.27 -48.31 1.55
C GLU A 249 -8.50 -48.73 0.71
N GLY A 250 -8.98 -47.83 -0.16
CA GLY A 250 -10.12 -48.13 -1.05
C GLY A 250 -11.49 -48.02 -0.41
N ARG A 251 -11.61 -47.66 0.88
CA ARG A 251 -12.90 -47.48 1.55
C ARG A 251 -13.63 -46.22 1.03
N PRO A 252 -14.97 -46.23 0.93
CA PRO A 252 -15.73 -45.03 0.59
C PRO A 252 -15.54 -43.97 1.67
N MET A 253 -15.24 -42.74 1.26
CA MET A 253 -14.99 -41.64 2.19
C MET A 253 -16.30 -41.08 2.71
N LEU A 254 -16.40 -40.91 4.03
CA LEU A 254 -17.49 -40.19 4.67
C LEU A 254 -17.33 -38.68 4.50
N ALA A 255 -18.40 -37.91 4.69
CA ALA A 255 -18.40 -36.48 4.45
C ALA A 255 -17.37 -35.70 5.28
N ASP A 256 -17.20 -36.05 6.55
CA ASP A 256 -16.19 -35.44 7.43
C ASP A 256 -14.76 -35.72 6.97
N GLU A 257 -14.50 -36.94 6.51
CA GLU A 257 -13.20 -37.35 5.99
C GLU A 257 -12.89 -36.62 4.68
N PHE A 258 -13.91 -36.49 3.82
CA PHE A 258 -13.82 -35.75 2.58
C PHE A 258 -13.54 -34.25 2.83
N GLN A 259 -14.17 -33.65 3.83
CA GLN A 259 -13.96 -32.25 4.19
C GLN A 259 -12.54 -32.00 4.72
N LYS A 260 -11.98 -32.96 5.49
CA LYS A 260 -10.60 -32.93 6.03
C LYS A 260 -9.51 -33.13 4.96
N LEU A 261 -9.83 -33.61 3.75
CA LEU A 261 -8.87 -33.66 2.64
C LEU A 261 -8.50 -32.26 2.19
N PHE A 262 -9.47 -31.35 2.14
CA PHE A 262 -9.24 -29.98 1.69
C PHE A 262 -8.40 -29.17 2.67
N ASP A 263 -8.25 -29.60 3.91
CA ASP A 263 -7.33 -28.97 4.86
C ASP A 263 -5.85 -29.14 4.44
N GLU A 264 -5.52 -30.13 3.60
CA GLU A 264 -4.17 -30.28 3.01
C GLU A 264 -3.86 -29.15 2.02
N VAL A 265 -4.88 -28.52 1.42
CA VAL A 265 -4.71 -27.33 0.57
C VAL A 265 -4.21 -26.14 1.39
N ASP A 266 -4.50 -26.11 2.69
CA ASP A 266 -4.04 -25.05 3.59
C ASP A 266 -2.61 -25.30 4.11
N LYS A 267 -2.11 -26.54 4.02
CA LYS A 267 -0.73 -26.80 4.45
C LYS A 267 0.21 -26.23 3.40
N GLY A 268 0.88 -25.13 3.73
CA GLY A 268 1.85 -24.50 2.85
C GLY A 268 2.96 -25.47 2.48
N VAL A 269 3.08 -25.82 1.19
CA VAL A 269 4.13 -26.74 0.76
C VAL A 269 5.43 -26.00 0.48
N ILE A 270 6.50 -26.45 1.14
CA ILE A 270 7.86 -26.01 0.86
C ILE A 270 8.29 -26.63 -0.48
N LYS A 271 8.60 -25.79 -1.47
CA LYS A 271 9.30 -26.28 -2.66
C LYS A 271 10.69 -26.76 -2.23
N GLU A 272 10.95 -28.05 -2.38
CA GLU A 272 12.31 -28.58 -2.28
C GLU A 272 13.19 -27.89 -3.32
N ARG A 273 14.38 -27.46 -2.87
CA ARG A 273 15.29 -26.69 -3.72
C ARG A 273 15.94 -27.63 -4.74
N PRO A 274 16.19 -27.16 -5.97
CA PRO A 274 16.82 -27.99 -6.98
C PRO A 274 18.21 -28.46 -6.50
N PRO A 275 18.61 -29.70 -6.85
CA PRO A 275 19.92 -30.23 -6.48
C PRO A 275 21.04 -29.39 -7.11
N LYS A 276 22.18 -29.30 -6.40
CA LYS A 276 23.38 -28.61 -6.90
C LYS A 276 23.94 -29.33 -8.14
N PRO A 277 24.54 -28.61 -9.10
CA PRO A 277 25.20 -29.24 -10.24
C PRO A 277 26.36 -30.14 -9.77
N GLN A 278 26.52 -31.30 -10.41
CA GLN A 278 27.66 -32.20 -10.15
C GLN A 278 28.73 -31.98 -11.22
N TYR A 279 29.95 -31.66 -10.78
CA TYR A 279 31.12 -31.52 -11.66
C TYR A 279 31.99 -32.78 -11.61
N GLN A 280 32.56 -33.18 -12.75
CA GLN A 280 33.39 -34.40 -12.83
C GLN A 280 34.81 -34.20 -12.30
N SER A 281 35.36 -32.98 -12.36
CA SER A 281 36.76 -32.72 -11.97
C SER A 281 36.88 -32.36 -10.48
N PRO A 282 37.94 -32.84 -9.80
CA PRO A 282 38.14 -32.61 -8.37
C PRO A 282 38.37 -31.13 -8.04
N PHE A 283 38.95 -30.37 -8.98
CA PHE A 283 39.14 -28.92 -8.84
C PHE A 283 37.81 -28.17 -8.78
N LEU A 284 36.86 -28.49 -9.67
CA LEU A 284 35.55 -27.82 -9.71
C LEU A 284 34.68 -28.21 -8.50
N GLN A 285 34.82 -29.44 -7.99
CA GLN A 285 34.18 -29.85 -6.74
C GLN A 285 34.73 -29.10 -5.52
N SER A 286 36.05 -28.91 -5.45
CA SER A 286 36.69 -28.12 -4.39
C SER A 286 36.26 -26.63 -4.46
N ALA A 287 36.22 -26.06 -5.66
CA ALA A 287 35.70 -24.71 -5.89
C ALA A 287 34.22 -24.58 -5.49
N GLN A 288 33.38 -25.56 -5.84
CA GLN A 288 31.97 -25.59 -5.44
C GLN A 288 31.80 -25.65 -3.92
N PHE A 289 32.65 -26.41 -3.23
CA PHE A 289 32.64 -26.48 -1.76
C PHE A 289 33.02 -25.13 -1.14
N LEU A 290 34.08 -24.49 -1.63
CA LEU A 290 34.55 -23.20 -1.14
C LEU A 290 33.51 -22.08 -1.34
N PHE A 291 32.94 -21.96 -2.54
CA PHE A 291 31.97 -20.90 -2.86
C PHE A 291 30.56 -21.17 -2.31
N SER A 292 30.26 -22.40 -1.92
CA SER A 292 29.01 -22.73 -1.21
C SER A 292 29.11 -22.49 0.31
N HIS A 293 30.29 -22.12 0.85
CA HIS A 293 30.48 -21.98 2.28
C HIS A 293 29.88 -20.68 2.82
N CYS A 294 29.31 -20.71 4.03
CA CYS A 294 28.68 -19.53 4.66
C CYS A 294 29.62 -18.33 4.83
N TYR A 295 30.94 -18.55 4.86
CA TYR A 295 31.94 -17.48 4.97
C TYR A 295 32.03 -16.61 3.73
N PHE A 296 31.72 -17.18 2.55
CA PHE A 296 31.66 -16.41 1.31
C PHE A 296 30.59 -15.32 1.38
N ASP A 297 29.47 -15.62 2.04
CA ASP A 297 28.38 -14.67 2.23
C ASP A 297 28.71 -13.57 3.26
N TYR A 298 29.44 -13.92 4.31
CA TYR A 298 29.98 -12.94 5.27
C TYR A 298 31.04 -12.03 4.61
N LEU A 299 31.89 -12.58 3.75
CA LEU A 299 32.88 -11.81 3.01
C LEU A 299 32.24 -10.83 2.02
N GLY A 300 31.22 -11.25 1.27
CA GLY A 300 30.44 -10.34 0.42
C GLY A 300 29.76 -9.23 1.23
N SER A 301 29.26 -9.55 2.44
CA SER A 301 28.67 -8.56 3.36
C SER A 301 29.71 -7.57 3.90
N LEU A 302 30.92 -8.03 4.21
CA LEU A 302 32.03 -7.17 4.66
C LEU A 302 32.47 -6.21 3.56
N ILE A 303 32.56 -6.68 2.31
CA ILE A 303 32.93 -5.85 1.17
C ILE A 303 31.83 -4.83 0.85
N ALA A 304 30.56 -5.20 0.96
CA ALA A 304 29.45 -4.24 0.89
C ALA A 304 29.52 -3.16 1.98
N LEU A 305 30.02 -3.50 3.19
CA LEU A 305 30.26 -2.53 4.27
C LEU A 305 31.43 -1.61 3.98
N GLY A 306 32.53 -2.15 3.47
CA GLY A 306 33.64 -1.35 2.99
C GLY A 306 33.17 -0.33 1.94
N ASN A 307 32.41 -0.79 0.94
CA ASN A 307 31.88 0.10 -0.10
C ASN A 307 30.96 1.19 0.48
N LEU A 308 30.02 0.83 1.37
CA LEU A 308 29.15 1.82 2.02
C LEU A 308 29.95 2.87 2.81
N VAL A 309 30.93 2.44 3.60
CA VAL A 309 31.78 3.37 4.35
C VAL A 309 32.56 4.28 3.40
N CYS A 310 33.12 3.74 2.32
CA CYS A 310 33.79 4.53 1.29
C CYS A 310 32.84 5.60 0.71
N ILE A 311 31.63 5.22 0.25
CA ILE A 311 30.65 6.15 -0.30
C ILE A 311 30.28 7.23 0.73
N CYS A 312 30.03 6.85 1.99
CA CYS A 312 29.71 7.81 3.05
C CYS A 312 30.83 8.82 3.28
N VAL A 313 32.10 8.36 3.33
CA VAL A 313 33.26 9.22 3.52
C VAL A 313 33.40 10.19 2.34
N PHE A 314 33.32 9.71 1.10
CA PHE A 314 33.37 10.58 -0.08
C PHE A 314 32.19 11.55 -0.14
N LEU A 315 30.97 11.12 0.24
CA LEU A 315 29.81 12.00 0.28
C LEU A 315 29.98 13.15 1.26
N VAL A 316 30.59 12.89 2.43
CA VAL A 316 30.89 13.92 3.43
C VAL A 316 32.05 14.81 2.98
N LEU A 317 33.09 14.26 2.34
CA LEU A 317 34.18 15.08 1.80
C LEU A 317 33.70 16.00 0.65
N ASP A 318 32.77 15.52 -0.18
CA ASP A 318 32.21 16.25 -1.31
C ASP A 318 31.09 17.24 -0.92
N SER A 319 30.57 17.21 0.31
CA SER A 319 29.44 18.04 0.71
C SER A 319 29.79 19.52 0.72
N ASP A 320 31.05 19.82 1.08
CA ASP A 320 31.55 21.18 1.25
C ASP A 320 32.22 21.72 -0.03
N LEU A 321 32.40 20.85 -1.04
CA LEU A 321 33.05 21.18 -2.31
C LEU A 321 32.02 21.51 -3.41
N MET A 322 32.28 22.59 -4.13
CA MET A 322 31.50 22.96 -5.31
C MET A 322 31.61 21.88 -6.39
N PRO A 323 30.55 21.63 -7.21
CA PRO A 323 30.54 20.54 -8.19
C PRO A 323 31.72 20.53 -9.18
N GLY A 324 32.31 21.70 -9.49
CA GLY A 324 33.45 21.84 -10.39
C GLY A 324 34.83 21.67 -9.74
N GLN A 325 34.91 21.36 -8.44
CA GLN A 325 36.17 21.13 -7.71
C GLN A 325 36.26 19.71 -7.12
N ARG A 326 35.32 18.82 -7.48
CA ARG A 326 35.29 17.44 -6.99
C ARG A 326 36.28 16.59 -7.76
N ASP A 327 37.20 15.96 -7.04
CA ASP A 327 38.15 14.99 -7.59
C ASP A 327 37.55 13.58 -7.52
N ASP A 328 36.67 13.30 -8.48
CA ASP A 328 35.89 12.05 -8.57
C ASP A 328 36.71 10.83 -9.03
N PHE A 329 38.01 10.98 -9.25
CA PHE A 329 38.90 9.95 -9.78
C PHE A 329 38.96 8.70 -8.91
N VAL A 330 39.17 8.87 -7.59
CA VAL A 330 39.28 7.74 -6.65
C VAL A 330 37.94 7.02 -6.52
N LEU A 331 36.84 7.76 -6.52
CA LEU A 331 35.50 7.22 -6.44
C LEU A 331 35.16 6.37 -7.67
N GLY A 332 35.52 6.83 -8.88
CA GLY A 332 35.36 6.05 -10.11
C GLY A 332 36.10 4.72 -10.08
N ILE A 333 37.38 4.74 -9.69
CA ILE A 333 38.19 3.51 -9.59
C ILE A 333 37.63 2.54 -8.55
N LEU A 334 37.22 3.05 -7.39
CA LEU A 334 36.62 2.21 -6.35
C LEU A 334 35.31 1.58 -6.85
N ASN A 335 34.47 2.34 -7.55
CA ASN A 335 33.23 1.83 -8.12
C ASN A 335 33.49 0.71 -9.13
N ASP A 336 34.45 0.90 -10.04
CA ASP A 336 34.86 -0.13 -11.01
C ASP A 336 35.31 -1.42 -10.30
N VAL A 337 36.15 -1.29 -9.27
CA VAL A 337 36.66 -2.44 -8.48
C VAL A 337 35.51 -3.15 -7.76
N PHE A 338 34.60 -2.42 -7.13
CA PHE A 338 33.46 -3.01 -6.43
C PHE A 338 32.49 -3.70 -7.39
N VAL A 339 32.13 -3.07 -8.52
CA VAL A 339 31.26 -3.67 -9.55
C VAL A 339 31.88 -4.94 -10.11
N LEU A 340 33.18 -4.93 -10.38
CA LEU A 340 33.91 -6.12 -10.83
C LEU A 340 33.88 -7.24 -9.78
N TYR A 341 34.10 -6.91 -8.50
CA TYR A 341 33.98 -7.88 -7.41
C TYR A 341 32.57 -8.49 -7.35
N TYR A 342 31.51 -7.68 -7.49
CA TYR A 342 30.14 -8.17 -7.45
C TYR A 342 29.76 -9.02 -8.65
N LEU A 343 30.30 -8.70 -9.83
CA LEU A 343 30.16 -9.55 -11.01
C LEU A 343 30.82 -10.91 -10.78
N LEU A 344 32.03 -10.91 -10.20
CA LEU A 344 32.74 -12.13 -9.83
C LEU A 344 31.92 -12.95 -8.81
N GLU A 345 31.42 -12.31 -7.75
CA GLU A 345 30.58 -12.93 -6.73
C GLU A 345 29.33 -13.61 -7.35
N LEU A 346 28.65 -12.91 -8.27
CA LEU A 346 27.50 -13.45 -9.00
C LEU A 346 27.89 -14.68 -9.82
N LEU A 347 28.94 -14.60 -10.63
CA LEU A 347 29.40 -15.69 -11.48
C LEU A 347 29.80 -16.92 -10.66
N LEU A 348 30.51 -16.71 -9.54
CA LEU A 348 30.93 -17.77 -8.63
C LEU A 348 29.74 -18.44 -7.93
N LYS A 349 28.72 -17.68 -7.49
CA LYS A 349 27.50 -18.25 -6.91
C LYS A 349 26.66 -19.01 -7.94
N VAL A 350 26.54 -18.49 -9.16
CA VAL A 350 25.83 -19.18 -10.26
C VAL A 350 26.56 -20.47 -10.63
N PHE A 351 27.89 -20.46 -10.63
CA PHE A 351 28.70 -21.66 -10.81
C PHE A 351 28.48 -22.68 -9.68
N ALA A 352 28.54 -22.26 -8.40
CA ALA A 352 28.42 -23.18 -7.27
C ALA A 352 27.02 -23.81 -7.11
N LEU A 353 25.96 -23.02 -7.32
CA LEU A 353 24.56 -23.42 -7.09
C LEU A 353 23.83 -23.86 -8.37
N GLY A 354 24.37 -23.52 -9.55
CA GLY A 354 23.67 -23.60 -10.83
C GLY A 354 22.61 -22.50 -10.99
N LEU A 355 22.22 -22.20 -12.23
CA LEU A 355 21.24 -21.14 -12.54
C LEU A 355 19.90 -21.34 -11.81
N ARG A 356 19.38 -22.58 -11.80
CA ARG A 356 18.11 -22.90 -11.11
C ARG A 356 18.24 -22.83 -9.59
N GLY A 357 19.39 -23.22 -9.04
CA GLY A 357 19.67 -23.11 -7.61
C GLY A 357 19.78 -21.65 -7.17
N TYR A 358 20.48 -20.82 -7.94
CA TYR A 358 20.62 -19.39 -7.68
C TYR A 358 19.28 -18.67 -7.67
N LEU A 359 18.45 -18.89 -8.71
CA LEU A 359 17.12 -18.28 -8.83
C LEU A 359 16.12 -18.74 -7.75
N SER A 360 16.40 -19.85 -7.05
CA SER A 360 15.56 -20.31 -5.95
C SER A 360 15.67 -19.44 -4.69
N TYR A 361 16.75 -18.65 -4.54
CA TYR A 361 16.97 -17.79 -3.38
C TYR A 361 16.56 -16.35 -3.70
N PRO A 362 15.49 -15.81 -3.09
CA PRO A 362 15.01 -14.46 -3.40
C PRO A 362 16.04 -13.37 -3.08
N SER A 363 16.83 -13.56 -2.02
CA SER A 363 17.94 -12.65 -1.69
C SER A 363 19.02 -12.63 -2.76
N ASN A 364 19.31 -13.79 -3.38
CA ASN A 364 20.28 -13.86 -4.46
C ASN A 364 19.71 -13.27 -5.74
N VAL A 365 18.42 -13.48 -6.04
CA VAL A 365 17.75 -12.84 -7.19
C VAL A 365 17.82 -11.32 -7.07
N PHE A 366 17.53 -10.75 -5.90
CA PHE A 366 17.62 -9.31 -5.68
C PHE A 366 19.07 -8.79 -5.87
N ASP A 367 20.05 -9.47 -5.28
CA ASP A 367 21.48 -9.14 -5.42
C ASP A 367 21.91 -9.19 -6.89
N GLY A 368 21.57 -10.27 -7.61
CA GLY A 368 21.87 -10.42 -9.04
C GLY A 368 21.21 -9.37 -9.92
N VAL A 369 19.97 -8.96 -9.64
CA VAL A 369 19.32 -7.86 -10.37
C VAL A 369 20.05 -6.54 -10.12
N LEU A 370 20.41 -6.26 -8.86
CA LEU A 370 21.15 -5.06 -8.50
C LEU A 370 22.54 -5.03 -9.14
N THR A 371 23.27 -6.16 -9.17
CA THR A 371 24.59 -6.26 -9.81
C THR A 371 24.51 -6.03 -11.31
N ILE A 372 23.45 -6.54 -11.98
CA ILE A 372 23.24 -6.32 -13.42
C ILE A 372 22.94 -4.84 -13.70
N ILE A 373 22.08 -4.19 -12.90
CA ILE A 373 21.79 -2.76 -13.06
C ILE A 373 23.06 -1.92 -12.88
N LEU A 374 23.85 -2.21 -11.83
CA LEU A 374 25.13 -1.55 -11.58
C LEU A 374 26.11 -1.74 -12.74
N LEU A 375 26.24 -2.95 -13.27
CA LEU A 375 27.10 -3.24 -14.40
C LEU A 375 26.69 -2.47 -15.66
N VAL A 376 25.38 -2.41 -15.96
CA VAL A 376 24.87 -1.66 -17.12
C VAL A 376 25.16 -0.17 -16.97
N LEU A 377 24.97 0.38 -15.77
CA LEU A 377 25.28 1.78 -15.50
C LEU A 377 26.77 2.06 -15.63
N GLU A 378 27.63 1.19 -15.08
CA GLU A 378 29.08 1.38 -15.16
C GLU A 378 29.60 1.27 -16.60
N ILE A 379 29.10 0.31 -17.38
CA ILE A 379 29.43 0.22 -18.80
C ILE A 379 28.96 1.47 -19.54
N SER A 380 27.77 2.00 -19.21
CA SER A 380 27.26 3.22 -19.83
C SER A 380 28.07 4.47 -19.46
N THR A 381 28.55 4.59 -18.22
CA THR A 381 29.44 5.68 -17.79
C THR A 381 30.80 5.57 -18.47
N LEU A 382 31.40 4.38 -18.51
CA LEU A 382 32.67 4.14 -19.21
C LEU A 382 32.55 4.43 -20.72
N ALA A 383 31.43 4.09 -21.35
CA ALA A 383 31.20 4.36 -22.77
C ALA A 383 31.07 5.86 -23.07
N VAL A 384 30.38 6.61 -22.23
CA VAL A 384 30.11 8.05 -22.44
C VAL A 384 31.30 8.91 -22.03
N TYR A 385 31.92 8.61 -20.89
CA TYR A 385 32.91 9.48 -20.26
C TYR A 385 34.34 8.94 -20.31
N ARG A 386 34.55 7.72 -20.85
CA ARG A 386 35.83 7.00 -20.89
C ARG A 386 36.38 6.68 -19.50
N LEU A 387 37.52 5.99 -19.46
CA LEU A 387 38.17 5.57 -18.21
C LEU A 387 38.49 6.78 -17.31
N PRO A 388 38.34 6.65 -15.98
CA PRO A 388 38.68 7.71 -15.04
C PRO A 388 40.15 8.13 -15.21
N HIS A 389 40.40 9.44 -15.37
CA HIS A 389 41.74 10.02 -15.42
C HIS A 389 41.85 11.22 -14.46
N SER A 390 43.06 11.58 -14.05
CA SER A 390 43.26 12.70 -13.11
C SER A 390 42.73 14.02 -13.70
N GLY A 391 41.89 14.73 -12.95
CA GLY A 391 41.20 15.95 -13.41
C GLY A 391 39.96 15.72 -14.31
N TRP A 392 39.38 14.51 -14.28
CA TRP A 392 38.17 14.18 -15.04
C TRP A 392 36.93 14.89 -14.49
N MET A 393 36.28 15.67 -15.36
CA MET A 393 35.06 16.44 -15.07
C MET A 393 33.93 15.92 -15.97
N PRO A 394 33.01 15.08 -15.47
CA PRO A 394 31.90 14.59 -16.27
C PRO A 394 30.97 15.76 -16.62
N LYS A 395 30.85 16.09 -17.90
CA LYS A 395 29.92 17.12 -18.37
C LYS A 395 28.50 16.72 -17.99
N GLN A 396 27.84 17.53 -17.16
CA GLN A 396 26.44 17.35 -16.77
C GLN A 396 25.55 17.67 -17.96
N TYR A 397 24.99 16.64 -18.60
CA TYR A 397 23.93 16.80 -19.59
C TYR A 397 22.59 16.48 -18.93
N GLY A 398 21.86 17.52 -18.52
CA GLY A 398 20.51 17.40 -17.94
C GLY A 398 20.44 17.30 -16.42
N PRO A 399 19.21 17.24 -15.85
CA PRO A 399 18.96 17.29 -14.41
C PRO A 399 19.33 16.01 -13.63
N LEU A 400 19.62 14.91 -14.34
CA LEU A 400 20.14 13.66 -13.78
C LEU A 400 21.28 13.19 -14.68
N SER A 401 22.51 13.62 -14.38
CA SER A 401 23.70 13.16 -15.08
C SER A 401 23.85 11.65 -14.91
N LEU A 402 24.38 10.94 -15.91
CA LEU A 402 24.69 9.51 -15.80
C LEU A 402 25.61 9.22 -14.59
N TRP A 403 26.49 10.17 -14.26
CA TRP A 403 27.33 10.10 -13.07
C TRP A 403 26.53 10.15 -11.76
N ASP A 404 25.54 11.04 -11.68
CA ASP A 404 24.65 11.15 -10.52
C ASP A 404 23.76 9.92 -10.38
N MET A 405 23.34 9.34 -11.52
CA MET A 405 22.62 8.06 -11.55
C MET A 405 23.49 6.90 -11.07
N THR A 406 24.75 6.82 -11.49
CA THR A 406 25.68 5.79 -11.00
C THR A 406 25.94 5.96 -9.51
N ARG A 407 26.14 7.18 -9.00
CA ARG A 407 26.26 7.45 -7.55
C ARG A 407 25.00 7.05 -6.78
N LEU A 408 23.81 7.38 -7.30
CA LEU A 408 22.54 7.02 -6.68
C LEU A 408 22.33 5.50 -6.64
N VAL A 409 22.65 4.79 -7.72
CA VAL A 409 22.54 3.33 -7.76
C VAL A 409 23.63 2.63 -6.95
N ASN A 410 24.82 3.21 -6.86
CA ASN A 410 25.87 2.78 -5.94
C ASN A 410 25.40 2.92 -4.48
N THR A 411 24.62 3.95 -4.15
CA THR A 411 23.97 4.08 -2.83
C THR A 411 22.92 2.97 -2.58
N LEU A 412 22.29 2.42 -3.63
CA LEU A 412 21.39 1.27 -3.50
C LEU A 412 22.11 -0.03 -3.09
N ILE A 413 23.44 -0.08 -3.13
CA ILE A 413 24.25 -1.21 -2.60
C ILE A 413 24.02 -1.41 -1.10
N VAL A 414 23.62 -0.36 -0.38
CA VAL A 414 23.19 -0.48 1.03
C VAL A 414 22.07 -1.51 1.18
N PHE A 415 21.21 -1.68 0.18
CA PHE A 415 20.16 -2.71 0.25
C PHE A 415 20.70 -4.14 0.23
N ARG A 416 21.98 -4.39 -0.08
CA ARG A 416 22.59 -5.72 0.11
C ARG A 416 22.68 -6.11 1.58
N PHE A 417 22.72 -5.15 2.51
CA PHE A 417 22.58 -5.42 3.94
C PHE A 417 21.23 -6.05 4.31
N LEU A 418 20.20 -5.91 3.47
CA LEU A 418 18.95 -6.64 3.65
C LEU A 418 19.14 -8.16 3.64
N ARG A 419 20.27 -8.68 3.11
CA ARG A 419 20.65 -10.09 3.19
C ARG A 419 21.00 -10.56 4.60
N ILE A 420 21.46 -9.65 5.46
CA ILE A 420 21.79 -9.95 6.86
C ILE A 420 20.52 -10.06 7.71
N ILE A 421 19.45 -9.36 7.30
CA ILE A 421 18.18 -9.31 8.02
C ILE A 421 17.61 -10.72 8.32
N PRO A 422 17.52 -11.66 7.35
CA PRO A 422 17.09 -13.03 7.62
C PRO A 422 17.94 -13.80 8.65
N ASN A 423 19.23 -13.46 8.81
CA ASN A 423 20.14 -14.16 9.73
C ASN A 423 19.96 -13.68 11.18
N VAL A 424 19.43 -12.46 11.37
CA VAL A 424 19.16 -11.87 12.69
C VAL A 424 17.69 -12.13 13.04
N LYS A 425 17.45 -13.14 13.89
CA LYS A 425 16.09 -13.59 14.30
C LYS A 425 15.08 -12.46 14.56
N PRO A 426 15.35 -11.43 15.40
CA PRO A 426 14.37 -10.38 15.64
C PRO A 426 14.07 -9.52 14.40
N MET A 427 15.10 -9.24 13.58
CA MET A 427 14.95 -8.46 12.36
C MET A 427 14.26 -9.25 11.23
N ALA A 428 14.53 -10.56 11.16
CA ALA A 428 13.89 -11.48 10.23
C ALA A 428 12.38 -11.56 10.47
N VAL A 429 11.96 -11.58 11.74
CA VAL A 429 10.53 -11.53 12.10
C VAL A 429 9.93 -10.23 11.56
N VAL A 430 10.50 -9.06 11.88
CA VAL A 430 10.01 -7.75 11.41
C VAL A 430 9.94 -7.67 9.88
N ALA A 431 10.97 -8.10 9.17
CA ALA A 431 10.96 -8.07 7.71
C ALA A 431 9.93 -9.03 7.11
N SER A 432 9.78 -10.24 7.68
CA SER A 432 8.77 -11.20 7.24
C SER A 432 7.35 -10.70 7.48
N THR A 433 7.10 -9.98 8.59
CA THR A 433 5.79 -9.39 8.87
C THR A 433 5.47 -8.24 7.93
N ILE A 434 6.43 -7.35 7.63
CA ILE A 434 6.25 -6.27 6.65
C ILE A 434 5.99 -6.84 5.24
N LEU A 435 6.77 -7.82 4.79
CA LEU A 435 6.57 -8.44 3.47
C LEU A 435 5.21 -9.16 3.37
N GLY A 436 4.79 -9.84 4.43
CA GLY A 436 3.45 -10.42 4.53
C GLY A 436 2.35 -9.35 4.50
N LEU A 437 2.57 -8.23 5.18
CA LEU A 437 1.64 -7.10 5.23
C LEU A 437 1.45 -6.45 3.85
N ILE A 438 2.50 -6.32 3.05
CA ILE A 438 2.39 -5.75 1.68
C ILE A 438 1.38 -6.53 0.84
N GLN A 439 1.32 -7.86 0.97
CA GLN A 439 0.35 -8.68 0.22
C GLN A 439 -1.09 -8.37 0.65
N ASN A 440 -1.32 -8.15 1.94
CA ASN A 440 -2.62 -7.84 2.52
C ASN A 440 -3.04 -6.38 2.24
N LEU A 441 -2.07 -5.46 2.20
CA LEU A 441 -2.28 -4.05 1.89
C LEU A 441 -2.60 -3.80 0.41
N ARG A 442 -2.42 -4.77 -0.51
CA ARG A 442 -2.75 -4.57 -1.94
C ARG A 442 -4.18 -4.09 -2.16
N ALA A 443 -5.15 -4.65 -1.43
CA ALA A 443 -6.55 -4.23 -1.53
C ALA A 443 -6.79 -2.82 -0.97
N PHE A 444 -6.09 -2.46 0.12
CA PHE A 444 -6.17 -1.14 0.75
C PHE A 444 -5.50 -0.05 -0.09
N GLY A 445 -4.29 -0.31 -0.58
CA GLY A 445 -3.58 0.56 -1.52
C GLY A 445 -4.35 0.72 -2.83
N GLY A 446 -5.03 -0.33 -3.31
CA GLY A 446 -5.95 -0.23 -4.44
C GLY A 446 -7.09 0.76 -4.21
N ILE A 447 -7.72 0.74 -3.02
CA ILE A 447 -8.76 1.73 -2.67
C ILE A 447 -8.17 3.13 -2.54
N LEU A 448 -6.99 3.27 -1.92
CA LEU A 448 -6.32 4.57 -1.81
C LEU A 448 -6.11 5.18 -3.19
N LEU A 449 -5.58 4.40 -4.13
CA LEU A 449 -5.32 4.85 -5.49
C LEU A 449 -6.62 5.29 -6.18
N VAL A 450 -7.73 4.58 -5.98
CA VAL A 450 -9.05 4.97 -6.48
C VAL A 450 -9.46 6.34 -5.91
N VAL A 451 -9.31 6.54 -4.60
CA VAL A 451 -9.67 7.79 -3.91
C VAL A 451 -8.79 8.95 -4.40
N TYR A 452 -7.47 8.78 -4.46
CA TYR A 452 -6.55 9.76 -5.04
C TYR A 452 -6.91 10.12 -6.48
N TYR A 453 -7.23 9.12 -7.30
CA TYR A 453 -7.59 9.35 -8.70
C TYR A 453 -8.85 10.21 -8.82
N VAL A 454 -9.90 9.90 -8.05
CA VAL A 454 -11.17 10.65 -8.09
C VAL A 454 -10.94 12.10 -7.64
N PHE A 455 -10.26 12.31 -6.50
CA PHE A 455 -9.99 13.66 -6.02
C PHE A 455 -9.04 14.42 -6.94
N ALA A 456 -8.01 13.80 -7.51
CA ALA A 456 -7.11 14.46 -8.45
C ALA A 456 -7.85 14.96 -9.70
N ILE A 457 -8.74 14.16 -10.29
CA ILE A 457 -9.54 14.59 -11.45
C ILE A 457 -10.53 15.71 -11.08
N ILE A 458 -11.18 15.62 -9.91
CA ILE A 458 -12.05 16.69 -9.42
C ILE A 458 -11.23 17.98 -9.21
N GLY A 459 -10.07 17.89 -8.57
CA GLY A 459 -9.16 19.02 -8.32
C GLY A 459 -8.66 19.68 -9.61
N ILE A 460 -8.28 18.90 -10.63
CA ILE A 460 -7.89 19.45 -11.94
C ILE A 460 -9.08 20.16 -12.60
N ASN A 461 -10.29 19.59 -12.53
CA ASN A 461 -11.44 20.25 -13.15
C ASN A 461 -11.84 21.55 -12.42
N LEU A 462 -11.58 21.66 -11.12
CA LEU A 462 -11.93 22.83 -10.31
C LEU A 462 -10.84 23.91 -10.31
N PHE A 463 -9.57 23.52 -10.25
CA PHE A 463 -8.46 24.42 -9.89
C PHE A 463 -7.36 24.57 -10.95
N ARG A 464 -7.55 24.01 -12.15
CA ARG A 464 -6.56 24.11 -13.23
C ARG A 464 -6.36 25.56 -13.69
N GLY A 465 -5.11 26.00 -13.72
CA GLY A 465 -4.69 27.32 -14.18
C GLY A 465 -5.01 28.45 -13.20
N ILE A 466 -5.43 28.14 -11.96
CA ILE A 466 -5.72 29.16 -10.95
C ILE A 466 -4.45 29.72 -10.32
N ILE A 467 -3.49 28.85 -10.01
CA ILE A 467 -2.19 29.24 -9.44
C ILE A 467 -1.22 29.45 -10.59
N VAL A 468 -0.92 30.70 -10.91
CA VAL A 468 0.06 31.04 -11.94
C VAL A 468 1.36 31.46 -11.24
N PRO A 469 2.48 30.73 -11.44
CA PRO A 469 3.75 31.16 -10.90
C PRO A 469 4.12 32.52 -11.50
N PRO A 470 4.80 33.40 -10.74
CA PRO A 470 5.38 34.60 -11.31
C PRO A 470 6.38 34.16 -12.38
N GLY A 471 6.00 34.29 -13.65
CA GLY A 471 6.92 34.05 -14.75
C GLY A 471 8.09 35.03 -14.71
N ASN A 472 9.04 34.90 -15.63
CA ASN A 472 10.04 35.93 -15.97
C ASN A 472 9.40 37.22 -16.54
N SER A 473 8.15 37.50 -16.18
CA SER A 473 7.43 38.72 -16.46
C SER A 473 7.85 39.73 -15.41
N SER A 474 8.48 40.81 -15.87
CA SER A 474 8.79 42.07 -15.19
C SER A 474 7.57 42.82 -14.59
N LEU A 475 6.50 42.08 -14.29
CA LEU A 475 5.23 42.54 -13.73
C LEU A 475 5.07 42.18 -12.24
N VAL A 476 6.01 41.45 -11.64
CA VAL A 476 6.12 41.43 -10.17
C VAL A 476 6.70 42.79 -9.78
N PRO A 477 5.96 43.66 -9.08
CA PRO A 477 6.53 44.90 -8.58
C PRO A 477 7.65 44.47 -7.62
N ASN A 478 8.89 44.87 -7.91
CA ASN A 478 10.09 44.62 -7.08
C ASN A 478 9.96 45.08 -5.60
N ASN A 479 8.78 45.57 -5.18
CA ASN A 479 8.46 46.11 -3.87
C ASN A 479 7.29 45.43 -3.15
N SER A 480 6.65 44.38 -3.68
CA SER A 480 5.69 43.60 -2.89
C SER A 480 6.42 42.45 -2.20
N SER A 481 7.04 42.72 -1.05
CA SER A 481 7.49 41.65 -0.16
C SER A 481 6.26 40.81 0.22
N ALA A 482 6.16 39.60 -0.34
CA ALA A 482 5.14 38.65 0.06
C ALA A 482 5.18 38.49 1.58
N ARG A 483 4.00 38.44 2.22
CA ARG A 483 3.91 38.32 3.68
C ARG A 483 4.68 37.09 4.14
N CYS A 484 5.50 37.23 5.18
CA CYS A 484 6.24 36.09 5.72
C CYS A 484 5.26 34.96 6.15
N GLY A 485 5.55 33.72 5.77
CA GLY A 485 4.70 32.54 5.98
C GLY A 485 3.62 32.31 4.91
N SER A 486 3.57 33.12 3.86
CA SER A 486 2.60 32.96 2.76
C SER A 486 3.06 31.92 1.71
N PHE A 487 2.09 31.43 0.93
CA PHE A 487 2.32 30.46 -0.15
C PHE A 487 3.36 30.96 -1.17
N GLU A 488 3.33 32.26 -1.47
CA GLU A 488 4.20 32.93 -2.42
C GLU A 488 5.64 33.06 -1.91
N GLN A 489 5.83 33.27 -0.60
CA GLN A 489 7.16 33.39 0.01
C GLN A 489 7.84 32.03 0.23
N LEU A 490 7.05 30.97 0.47
CA LEU A 490 7.55 29.60 0.68
C LEU A 490 7.83 28.85 -0.64
N ASP A 491 7.65 29.51 -1.79
CA ASP A 491 7.82 28.94 -3.13
C ASP A 491 7.00 27.66 -3.37
N TYR A 492 5.76 27.63 -2.87
CA TYR A 492 4.86 26.47 -3.01
C TYR A 492 4.19 26.35 -4.39
N TRP A 493 4.65 27.10 -5.40
CA TRP A 493 4.10 27.16 -6.76
C TRP A 493 3.95 25.79 -7.44
N SER A 494 4.79 24.82 -7.11
CA SER A 494 4.72 23.44 -7.62
C SER A 494 3.52 22.64 -7.10
N ASN A 495 2.90 23.09 -6.00
CA ASN A 495 1.72 22.45 -5.39
C ASN A 495 0.42 22.95 -6.06
N ASN A 496 0.27 22.62 -7.35
CA ASN A 496 -0.87 23.01 -8.16
C ASN A 496 -1.70 21.80 -8.66
N PHE A 497 -2.83 22.09 -9.32
CA PHE A 497 -3.71 21.10 -9.95
C PHE A 497 -3.71 21.22 -11.49
N ASP A 498 -2.62 21.68 -12.09
CA ASP A 498 -2.54 21.87 -13.55
C ASP A 498 -2.39 20.54 -14.29
N ASP A 499 -1.59 19.65 -13.71
CA ASP A 499 -1.29 18.32 -14.22
C ASP A 499 -1.65 17.22 -13.22
N PHE A 500 -1.87 16.01 -13.73
CA PHE A 500 -2.20 14.86 -12.89
C PHE A 500 -1.10 14.52 -11.86
N ALA A 501 0.17 14.66 -12.24
CA ALA A 501 1.29 14.41 -11.33
C ALA A 501 1.37 15.45 -10.20
N ALA A 502 1.21 16.74 -10.54
CA ALA A 502 1.19 17.83 -9.57
C ALA A 502 -0.01 17.69 -8.61
N ALA A 503 -1.19 17.32 -9.13
CA ALA A 503 -2.38 17.06 -8.32
C ALA A 503 -2.15 15.93 -7.30
N LEU A 504 -1.48 14.84 -7.69
CA LEU A 504 -1.16 13.74 -6.76
C LEU A 504 -0.22 14.18 -5.63
N ILE A 505 0.82 14.96 -5.95
CA ILE A 505 1.77 15.48 -4.95
C ILE A 505 1.09 16.47 -4.02
N THR A 506 0.26 17.37 -4.55
CA THR A 506 -0.51 18.32 -3.75
C THR A 506 -1.47 17.61 -2.80
N LEU A 507 -2.18 16.59 -3.26
CA LEU A 507 -3.06 15.77 -2.41
C LEU A 507 -2.26 14.99 -1.35
N TRP A 508 -1.07 14.51 -1.68
CA TRP A 508 -0.16 13.86 -0.73
C TRP A 508 0.26 14.83 0.38
N ASN A 509 0.68 16.04 0.01
CA ASN A 509 1.09 17.08 0.97
C ASN A 509 -0.05 17.43 1.94
N VAL A 510 -1.30 17.52 1.44
CA VAL A 510 -2.47 17.73 2.30
C VAL A 510 -2.80 16.49 3.14
N MET A 511 -2.59 15.27 2.63
CA MET A 511 -2.83 14.03 3.38
C MET A 511 -1.91 13.90 4.60
N VAL A 512 -0.68 14.39 4.53
CA VAL A 512 0.28 14.40 5.66
C VAL A 512 -0.10 15.44 6.73
N VAL A 513 -0.98 16.40 6.40
CA VAL A 513 -1.56 17.41 7.32
C VAL A 513 -0.54 18.43 7.88
N ASN A 514 0.67 18.51 7.31
CA ASN A 514 1.65 19.53 7.67
C ASN A 514 1.58 20.74 6.73
N ASN A 515 1.64 21.96 7.27
CA ASN A 515 1.54 23.23 6.54
C ASN A 515 0.35 23.34 5.57
N TRP A 516 -0.66 22.48 5.69
CA TRP A 516 -1.81 22.47 4.79
C TRP A 516 -2.67 23.73 4.94
N GLN A 517 -2.54 24.44 6.06
CA GLN A 517 -3.09 25.79 6.26
C GLN A 517 -2.67 26.78 5.17
N VAL A 518 -1.41 26.70 4.71
CA VAL A 518 -0.87 27.62 3.69
C VAL A 518 -1.49 27.34 2.33
N ILE A 519 -1.68 26.05 2.02
CA ILE A 519 -2.36 25.61 0.80
C ILE A 519 -3.82 26.05 0.84
N LEU A 520 -4.50 25.84 1.97
CA LEU A 520 -5.91 26.22 2.13
C LEU A 520 -6.11 27.73 1.99
N ASP A 521 -5.27 28.54 2.63
CA ASP A 521 -5.32 30.01 2.50
C ASP A 521 -5.09 30.46 1.06
N ALA A 522 -4.13 29.86 0.35
CA ALA A 522 -3.87 30.18 -1.05
C ALA A 522 -5.08 29.89 -1.93
N TYR A 523 -5.64 28.68 -1.89
CA TYR A 523 -6.82 28.34 -2.70
C TYR A 523 -8.07 29.12 -2.27
N GLN A 524 -8.20 29.50 -1.01
CA GLN A 524 -9.25 30.40 -0.56
C GLN A 524 -9.11 31.81 -1.19
N ARG A 525 -7.89 32.35 -1.28
CA ARG A 525 -7.61 33.65 -1.91
C ARG A 525 -7.80 33.62 -3.43
N TYR A 526 -7.32 32.59 -4.12
CA TYR A 526 -7.33 32.52 -5.59
C TYR A 526 -8.62 31.93 -6.19
N SER A 527 -9.25 30.95 -5.56
CA SER A 527 -10.48 30.28 -6.05
C SER A 527 -11.75 30.70 -5.30
N GLY A 528 -11.62 31.38 -4.17
CA GLY A 528 -12.72 31.79 -3.30
C GLY A 528 -13.01 30.83 -2.13
N PRO A 529 -13.91 31.21 -1.20
CA PRO A 529 -14.13 30.50 0.07
C PRO A 529 -14.67 29.07 -0.05
N TRP A 530 -15.35 28.74 -1.16
CA TRP A 530 -15.92 27.41 -1.38
C TRP A 530 -14.85 26.31 -1.53
N SER A 531 -13.63 26.67 -1.93
CA SER A 531 -12.51 25.72 -2.09
C SER A 531 -12.15 25.00 -0.79
N VAL A 532 -12.41 25.62 0.36
CA VAL A 532 -12.20 25.04 1.70
C VAL A 532 -12.95 23.72 1.85
N VAL A 533 -14.18 23.61 1.33
CA VAL A 533 -14.99 22.39 1.42
C VAL A 533 -14.29 21.21 0.75
N TYR A 534 -13.62 21.43 -0.39
CA TYR A 534 -12.87 20.40 -1.09
C TYR A 534 -11.70 19.88 -0.24
N PHE A 535 -10.90 20.77 0.34
CA PHE A 535 -9.75 20.36 1.15
C PHE A 535 -10.16 19.70 2.48
N VAL A 536 -11.21 20.19 3.13
CA VAL A 536 -11.74 19.57 4.35
C VAL A 536 -12.32 18.18 4.05
N LEU A 537 -13.03 18.02 2.93
CA LEU A 537 -13.52 16.71 2.50
C LEU A 537 -12.37 15.75 2.20
N TRP A 538 -11.32 16.21 1.53
CA TRP A 538 -10.12 15.41 1.29
C TRP A 538 -9.46 14.99 2.60
N TRP A 539 -9.20 15.93 3.51
CA TRP A 539 -8.61 15.65 4.83
C TRP A 539 -9.41 14.60 5.61
N LEU A 540 -10.74 14.70 5.61
CA LEU A 540 -11.61 13.72 6.27
C LEU A 540 -11.46 12.34 5.62
N VAL A 541 -11.49 12.24 4.30
CA VAL A 541 -11.40 10.95 3.60
C VAL A 541 -9.98 10.35 3.69
N SER A 542 -8.93 11.14 3.51
CA SER A 542 -7.54 10.66 3.47
C SER A 542 -6.96 10.49 4.87
N SER A 543 -6.90 11.57 5.64
CA SER A 543 -6.10 11.59 6.86
C SER A 543 -6.89 10.99 8.01
N VAL A 544 -8.18 11.29 8.12
CA VAL A 544 -9.01 10.80 9.22
C VAL A 544 -9.49 9.37 8.98
N ILE A 545 -10.03 9.06 7.79
CA ILE A 545 -10.54 7.72 7.51
C ILE A 545 -9.41 6.77 7.09
N TRP A 546 -8.64 7.15 6.07
CA TRP A 546 -7.74 6.20 5.41
C TRP A 546 -6.48 5.86 6.21
N ILE A 547 -5.81 6.85 6.84
CA ILE A 547 -4.64 6.57 7.70
C ILE A 547 -5.04 5.69 8.89
N ASN A 548 -6.15 6.00 9.56
CA ASN A 548 -6.64 5.22 10.69
C ASN A 548 -7.06 3.80 10.29
N LEU A 549 -7.70 3.63 9.13
CA LEU A 549 -8.00 2.30 8.58
C LEU A 549 -6.72 1.51 8.27
N SER A 550 -5.71 2.17 7.71
CA SER A 550 -4.43 1.53 7.37
C SER A 550 -3.66 1.12 8.63
N LEU A 551 -3.68 1.95 9.65
CA LEU A 551 -3.13 1.65 10.97
C LEU A 551 -3.85 0.45 11.60
N ALA A 552 -5.18 0.39 11.52
CA ALA A 552 -5.95 -0.73 12.04
C ALA A 552 -5.56 -2.07 11.39
N VAL A 553 -5.38 -2.08 10.05
CA VAL A 553 -4.94 -3.27 9.32
C VAL A 553 -3.51 -3.65 9.68
N LEU A 554 -2.61 -2.66 9.78
CA LEU A 554 -1.22 -2.89 10.15
C LEU A 554 -1.13 -3.49 11.55
N LEU A 555 -1.86 -2.92 12.52
CA LEU A 555 -1.89 -3.38 13.90
C LEU A 555 -2.40 -4.82 13.99
N GLU A 556 -3.50 -5.16 13.31
CA GLU A 556 -4.05 -6.52 13.35
C GLU A 556 -3.06 -7.55 12.77
N ASN A 557 -2.43 -7.22 11.64
CA ASN A 557 -1.44 -8.11 11.03
C ASN A 557 -0.18 -8.26 11.90
N PHE A 558 0.23 -7.19 12.59
CA PHE A 558 1.38 -7.21 13.48
C PHE A 558 1.07 -8.00 14.76
N LEU A 559 -0.05 -7.72 15.43
CA LEU A 559 -0.50 -8.42 16.63
C LEU A 559 -0.63 -9.93 16.40
N HIS A 560 -1.25 -10.33 15.28
CA HIS A 560 -1.37 -11.74 14.93
C HIS A 560 0.00 -12.45 14.79
N ARG A 561 0.99 -11.77 14.19
CA ARG A 561 2.34 -12.34 13.99
C ARG A 561 3.19 -12.33 15.26
N TRP A 562 2.90 -11.43 16.19
CA TRP A 562 3.64 -11.26 17.43
C TRP A 562 3.06 -12.07 18.61
N ASP A 563 1.91 -12.72 18.44
CA ASP A 563 1.29 -13.52 19.50
C ASP A 563 2.22 -14.69 19.93
N PRO A 564 2.69 -14.72 21.19
CA PRO A 564 3.67 -15.70 21.66
C PRO A 564 3.18 -17.15 21.62
N GLN A 565 1.86 -17.40 21.55
CA GLN A 565 1.31 -18.76 21.40
C GLN A 565 1.70 -19.39 20.05
N ASN A 566 1.73 -18.59 18.98
CA ASN A 566 2.23 -19.01 17.66
C ASN A 566 3.75 -19.24 17.66
N HIS A 567 4.50 -18.47 18.46
CA HIS A 567 5.95 -18.69 18.64
C HIS A 567 6.27 -20.00 19.40
N LYS A 568 5.42 -20.44 20.33
CA LYS A 568 5.59 -21.74 21.02
C LYS A 568 5.32 -22.93 20.11
N GLN A 569 4.33 -22.86 19.21
CA GLN A 569 4.14 -23.88 18.17
C GLN A 569 5.33 -23.91 17.18
N LEU A 570 5.93 -22.77 16.87
CA LEU A 570 7.17 -22.68 16.07
C LEU A 570 8.39 -23.28 16.78
N LEU A 571 8.44 -23.27 18.12
CA LEU A 571 9.55 -23.79 18.92
C LEU A 571 9.48 -25.31 19.18
N VAL A 572 8.29 -25.90 19.23
CA VAL A 572 8.12 -27.37 19.38
C VAL A 572 8.42 -28.13 18.08
N GLY A 573 8.37 -27.44 16.92
CA GLY A 573 8.83 -27.94 15.62
C GLY A 573 10.16 -27.33 15.20
N ALA A 574 11.23 -27.52 15.99
CA ALA A 574 12.52 -26.82 15.88
C ALA A 574 13.36 -27.09 14.60
N HIS A 575 12.76 -27.41 13.45
CA HIS A 575 13.45 -27.50 12.15
C HIS A 575 12.65 -26.99 10.93
N GLN A 576 11.54 -26.27 11.10
CA GLN A 576 10.72 -25.84 9.94
C GLN A 576 10.72 -24.33 9.68
N ASN A 577 11.17 -24.04 8.46
CA ASN A 577 11.37 -22.76 7.83
C ASN A 577 10.07 -21.96 7.67
N THR A 578 10.24 -20.63 7.56
CA THR A 578 9.26 -19.56 7.40
C THR A 578 7.99 -19.95 6.61
N TYR A 579 6.88 -20.15 7.33
CA TYR A 579 5.55 -20.36 6.75
C TYR A 579 5.06 -19.10 6.01
N GLN A 580 4.77 -19.22 4.71
CA GLN A 580 3.96 -18.24 4.00
C GLN A 580 2.49 -18.51 4.34
N MET A 581 2.03 -18.03 5.50
CA MET A 581 0.63 -18.15 5.90
C MET A 581 -0.26 -17.36 4.92
N SER A 582 -1.26 -18.03 4.34
CA SER A 582 -2.40 -17.36 3.73
C SER A 582 -3.20 -16.62 4.81
N VAL A 583 -3.92 -15.55 4.45
CA VAL A 583 -4.76 -14.79 5.41
C VAL A 583 -5.78 -15.68 6.10
N GLU A 584 -6.27 -16.73 5.42
CA GLU A 584 -7.23 -17.67 5.99
C GLU A 584 -6.61 -18.56 7.10
N LEU A 585 -5.32 -18.91 6.99
CA LEU A 585 -4.60 -19.61 8.06
C LEU A 585 -4.32 -18.73 9.28
N MET A 586 -4.21 -17.40 9.11
CA MET A 586 -3.95 -16.47 10.21
C MET A 586 -5.13 -16.32 11.18
N PHE A 587 -6.32 -16.79 10.81
CA PHE A 587 -7.48 -16.67 11.70
C PHE A 587 -8.14 -18.02 11.96
N ARG A 588 -7.51 -19.12 11.54
CA ARG A 588 -8.09 -20.47 11.62
C ARG A 588 -8.50 -20.85 13.06
N ASP A 589 -7.70 -20.47 14.05
CA ASP A 589 -7.96 -20.81 15.46
C ASP A 589 -9.08 -19.97 16.10
N ILE A 590 -9.47 -18.85 15.46
CA ILE A 590 -10.52 -17.93 15.92
C ILE A 590 -11.82 -18.15 15.14
N LEU A 591 -11.76 -18.83 14.00
CA LEU A 591 -12.90 -19.05 13.12
C LEU A 591 -13.69 -20.28 13.55
N GLU A 592 -14.99 -20.08 13.80
CA GLU A 592 -15.92 -21.17 14.09
C GLU A 592 -16.12 -22.05 12.85
N GLU A 593 -15.95 -23.37 13.02
CA GLU A 593 -16.28 -24.31 11.95
C GLU A 593 -17.82 -24.38 11.78
N PRO A 594 -18.32 -24.23 10.54
CA PRO A 594 -19.76 -24.29 10.29
C PRO A 594 -20.28 -25.70 10.56
N LYS A 595 -21.43 -25.78 11.23
CA LYS A 595 -22.09 -27.05 11.54
C LYS A 595 -22.58 -27.72 10.26
N GLU A 596 -22.60 -29.04 10.26
CA GLU A 596 -23.07 -29.84 9.13
C GLU A 596 -24.54 -29.53 8.77
N GLU A 597 -25.39 -29.32 9.78
CA GLU A 597 -26.80 -28.95 9.63
C GLU A 597 -26.98 -27.64 8.85
N GLU A 598 -26.17 -26.62 9.16
CA GLU A 598 -26.22 -25.31 8.50
C GLU A 598 -25.77 -25.39 7.03
N LEU A 599 -24.78 -26.25 6.74
CA LEU A 599 -24.33 -26.50 5.38
C LEU A 599 -25.42 -27.20 4.57
N MET A 600 -26.07 -28.23 5.14
CA MET A 600 -27.13 -28.98 4.49
C MET A 600 -28.38 -28.14 4.24
N GLU A 601 -28.83 -27.36 5.23
CA GLU A 601 -29.99 -26.46 5.07
C GLU A 601 -29.79 -25.48 3.91
N LYS A 602 -28.58 -24.94 3.78
CA LYS A 602 -28.25 -24.00 2.72
C LYS A 602 -28.08 -24.64 1.34
N LEU A 603 -27.69 -25.90 1.30
CA LEU A 603 -27.66 -26.68 0.05
C LEU A 603 -29.07 -27.04 -0.40
N HIS A 604 -29.95 -27.46 0.52
CA HIS A 604 -31.35 -27.77 0.21
C HIS A 604 -32.14 -26.56 -0.28
N THR A 605 -31.80 -25.35 0.21
CA THR A 605 -32.42 -24.09 -0.24
C THR A 605 -31.81 -23.55 -1.54
N HIS A 606 -30.78 -24.18 -2.11
CA HIS A 606 -30.07 -23.65 -3.27
C HIS A 606 -30.85 -23.92 -4.58
N PRO A 607 -31.21 -22.89 -5.38
CA PRO A 607 -32.14 -23.04 -6.52
C PRO A 607 -31.63 -23.92 -7.66
N TYR A 608 -30.31 -24.07 -7.76
CA TYR A 608 -29.64 -24.83 -8.83
C TYR A 608 -29.19 -26.22 -8.41
N LEU A 609 -29.38 -26.62 -7.15
CA LEU A 609 -28.89 -27.88 -6.61
C LEU A 609 -30.07 -28.65 -6.00
N LYS A 610 -30.68 -29.57 -6.78
CA LYS A 610 -31.79 -30.40 -6.30
C LYS A 610 -31.25 -31.63 -5.57
N LEU A 611 -31.06 -31.51 -4.26
CA LEU A 611 -30.86 -32.67 -3.39
C LEU A 611 -32.23 -33.31 -3.11
N CYS A 612 -32.34 -34.63 -3.28
CA CYS A 612 -33.53 -35.36 -2.85
C CYS A 612 -33.52 -35.43 -1.33
N ARG A 613 -34.71 -35.38 -0.75
CA ARG A 613 -34.95 -35.44 0.68
C ARG A 613 -34.68 -36.83 1.23
#